data_AF-A0A9J6QW41-F1
#
_entry.id   AF-A0A9J6QW41-F1
#
_cell.length_a   1.000
_cell.length_b   1.000
_cell.length_c   1.000
_cell.angle_alpha   90.00
_cell.angle_beta   90.00
_cell.angle_gamma   90.00
#
_symmetry.space_group_name_H-M   'P 1'
#
loop_
_entity.id
_entity.type
_entity.pdbx_description
1 polymer ?
#
loop_
_entity_poly.entity_id
_entity_poly.type
_entity_poly.pdbx_seq_one_letter_code
_entity_poly.pdbx_strand_id
1 'polypeptide(L)'
;MKKCFKIQDKLKRPLLICLAAILVLAGIAGARYVLTWDSGSQLAGAADFYFTSDLLEEVKTGEKAPIRYIDPQTGSFTIELHNFADSKRITEKDITYEVTVTGGTVNDPQTGKLIGSQKTTNFITITPASGKDQVEVTATSTAPYKKELKASFQLTGGNQYQVDDTAGSTAAVLTMTCTKEGTQAITLKLPENVVPDATDSRVTKPGDSYQFTVTEKGVFSLVLLKKETKQNLKKELVPFENEIDMTAKAT
;
A
#
# COMPACT_ATOMS: atom_id res chain seq x y z
N MET A 1 69.98 47.63 -45.87
CA MET A 1 69.26 46.88 -46.93
C MET A 1 69.12 45.41 -46.53
N LYS A 2 67.94 44.85 -46.77
CA LYS A 2 67.42 43.56 -46.28
C LYS A 2 68.35 42.37 -46.54
N LYS A 3 68.70 41.60 -45.51
CA LYS A 3 69.17 40.21 -45.66
C LYS A 3 67.96 39.29 -45.55
N CYS A 4 67.59 38.70 -46.69
CA CYS A 4 66.50 37.74 -46.82
C CYS A 4 66.91 36.42 -46.15
N PHE A 5 66.18 36.00 -45.11
CA PHE A 5 66.44 34.79 -44.35
C PHE A 5 66.02 33.56 -45.17
N LYS A 6 66.98 32.91 -45.83
CA LYS A 6 66.75 31.61 -46.50
C LYS A 6 66.63 30.52 -45.42
N ILE A 7 65.41 30.06 -45.19
CA ILE A 7 65.13 28.88 -44.36
C ILE A 7 65.67 27.65 -45.09
N GLN A 8 66.74 27.07 -44.54
CA GLN A 8 67.38 25.86 -45.06
C GLN A 8 66.40 24.67 -45.05
N ASP A 9 66.33 23.90 -46.14
CA ASP A 9 65.43 22.75 -46.30
C ASP A 9 65.61 21.65 -45.24
N LYS A 10 66.77 21.61 -44.56
CA LYS A 10 67.02 20.68 -43.45
C LYS A 10 66.20 20.99 -42.18
N LEU A 11 65.67 22.21 -42.03
CA LEU A 11 64.81 22.60 -40.91
C LEU A 11 63.32 22.38 -41.21
N LYS A 12 62.95 22.26 -42.49
CA LYS A 12 61.55 22.07 -42.92
C LYS A 12 61.04 20.65 -42.63
N ARG A 13 61.88 19.63 -42.82
CA ARG A 13 61.53 18.22 -42.51
C ARG A 13 61.19 17.96 -41.03
N PRO A 14 62.02 18.37 -40.04
CA PRO A 14 61.67 18.15 -38.64
C PRO A 14 60.47 19.01 -38.20
N LEU A 15 60.30 20.22 -38.75
CA LEU A 15 59.14 21.07 -38.47
C LEU A 15 57.84 20.46 -39.00
N LEU A 16 57.85 19.87 -40.20
CA LEU A 16 56.69 19.18 -40.77
C LEU A 16 56.30 17.93 -39.95
N ILE A 17 57.30 17.20 -39.45
CA ILE A 17 57.11 16.01 -38.61
C ILE A 17 56.54 16.41 -37.24
N CYS A 18 57.04 17.48 -36.61
CA CYS A 18 56.48 18.01 -35.37
C CYS A 18 55.03 18.50 -35.57
N LEU A 19 54.73 19.19 -36.66
CA LEU A 19 53.37 19.67 -36.96
C LEU A 19 52.39 18.50 -37.20
N ALA A 20 52.84 17.45 -37.91
CA ALA A 20 52.06 16.23 -38.10
C ALA A 20 51.84 15.47 -36.78
N ALA A 21 52.84 15.40 -35.90
CA ALA A 21 52.70 14.78 -34.57
C ALA A 21 51.69 15.53 -33.68
N ILE A 22 51.67 16.86 -33.72
CA ILE A 22 50.68 17.69 -33.00
C ILE A 22 49.27 17.47 -33.54
N LEU A 23 49.09 17.35 -34.85
CA LEU A 23 47.80 17.04 -35.49
C LEU A 23 47.28 15.64 -35.13
N VAL A 24 48.16 14.63 -35.04
CA VAL A 24 47.78 13.27 -34.60
C VAL A 24 47.37 13.26 -33.12
N LEU A 25 48.09 13.99 -32.25
CA LEU A 25 47.74 14.09 -30.82
C LEU A 25 46.42 14.85 -30.59
N ALA A 26 46.16 15.92 -31.37
CA ALA A 26 44.89 16.64 -31.34
C ALA A 26 43.72 15.77 -31.86
N GLY A 27 43.97 14.93 -32.87
CA GLY A 27 43.00 13.96 -33.37
C GLY A 27 42.65 12.86 -32.36
N ILE A 28 43.64 12.36 -31.60
CA ILE A 28 43.41 11.37 -30.52
C ILE A 28 42.60 11.98 -29.37
N ALA A 29 42.85 13.24 -29.02
CA ALA A 29 42.09 13.97 -28.00
C ALA A 29 40.63 14.23 -28.45
N GLY A 30 40.43 14.65 -29.70
CA GLY A 30 39.10 14.85 -30.29
C GLY A 30 38.30 13.55 -30.43
N ALA A 31 38.95 12.45 -30.83
CA ALA A 31 38.31 11.13 -30.92
C ALA A 31 37.88 10.62 -29.54
N ARG A 32 38.67 10.83 -28.48
CA ARG A 32 38.22 10.52 -27.11
C ARG A 32 37.05 11.39 -26.67
N TYR A 33 37.03 12.68 -27.02
CA TYR A 33 35.96 13.59 -26.64
C TYR A 33 34.62 13.26 -27.32
N VAL A 34 34.65 12.96 -28.63
CA VAL A 34 33.47 12.53 -29.40
C VAL A 34 33.01 11.13 -28.98
N LEU A 35 33.95 10.20 -28.74
CA LEU A 35 33.61 8.89 -28.19
C LEU A 35 32.99 9.01 -26.80
N THR A 36 33.43 9.92 -25.92
CA THR A 36 32.78 10.13 -24.62
C THR A 36 31.40 10.78 -24.72
N TRP A 37 31.10 11.55 -25.78
CA TRP A 37 29.76 12.10 -26.01
C TRP A 37 28.79 11.07 -26.58
N ASP A 38 29.21 10.21 -27.52
CA ASP A 38 28.36 9.13 -28.05
C ASP A 38 28.29 7.89 -27.13
N SER A 39 29.29 7.68 -26.28
CA SER A 39 29.29 6.57 -25.30
C SER A 39 28.27 6.76 -24.17
N GLY A 40 27.62 7.92 -24.07
CA GLY A 40 26.48 8.12 -23.17
C GLY A 40 25.29 7.20 -23.45
N SER A 41 25.24 6.58 -24.64
CA SER A 41 24.19 5.62 -25.04
C SER A 41 24.59 4.15 -24.97
N GLN A 42 25.90 3.83 -24.93
CA GLN A 42 26.40 2.44 -24.88
C GLN A 42 26.64 1.92 -23.45
N LEU A 43 26.64 2.81 -22.47
CA LEU A 43 26.39 2.51 -21.06
C LEU A 43 25.01 3.05 -20.68
N ALA A 44 23.98 2.75 -21.48
CA ALA A 44 22.61 2.91 -21.04
C ALA A 44 22.41 1.99 -19.82
N GLY A 45 22.72 2.51 -18.63
CA GLY A 45 22.26 1.93 -17.38
C GLY A 45 20.76 1.67 -17.54
N ALA A 46 20.29 0.53 -17.03
CA ALA A 46 18.88 0.19 -17.12
C ALA A 46 18.06 1.42 -16.74
N ALA A 47 17.28 1.95 -17.69
CA ALA A 47 16.44 3.11 -17.43
C ALA A 47 15.68 2.87 -16.13
N ASP A 48 15.74 3.83 -15.21
CA ASP A 48 15.17 3.68 -13.89
C ASP A 48 13.73 3.16 -13.98
N PHE A 49 13.50 1.96 -13.44
CA PHE A 49 12.24 1.25 -13.54
C PHE A 49 11.59 1.14 -12.16
N TYR A 50 10.54 1.92 -11.97
CA TYR A 50 9.76 1.97 -10.75
C TYR A 50 8.40 1.35 -11.01
N PHE A 51 8.25 0.09 -10.61
CA PHE A 51 6.95 -0.56 -10.41
C PHE A 51 6.81 -0.80 -8.91
N THR A 52 5.94 -0.03 -8.27
CA THR A 52 5.80 0.08 -6.80
C THR A 52 4.32 0.01 -6.39
N SER A 53 4.08 -0.22 -5.10
CA SER A 53 2.73 -0.33 -4.53
C SER A 53 2.71 0.20 -3.11
N ASP A 54 1.53 0.59 -2.63
CA ASP A 54 1.25 0.91 -1.24
C ASP A 54 1.22 -0.33 -0.32
N LEU A 55 0.75 -1.48 -0.83
CA LEU A 55 0.51 -2.69 -0.04
C LEU A 55 1.35 -3.90 -0.47
N LEU A 56 1.88 -3.91 -1.70
CA LEU A 56 2.69 -5.02 -2.24
C LEU A 56 4.18 -4.70 -2.23
N GLU A 57 5.02 -5.70 -1.93
CA GLU A 57 6.47 -5.55 -1.90
C GLU A 57 7.19 -6.55 -2.80
N GLU A 58 8.40 -6.21 -3.21
CA GLU A 58 9.29 -7.14 -3.91
C GLU A 58 9.82 -8.18 -2.94
N VAL A 59 9.54 -9.46 -3.22
CA VAL A 59 9.97 -10.58 -2.39
C VAL A 59 11.24 -11.19 -2.97
N LYS A 60 12.34 -11.16 -2.20
CA LYS A 60 13.60 -11.76 -2.65
C LYS A 60 13.51 -13.28 -2.60
N THR A 61 14.36 -13.93 -3.40
CA THR A 61 14.43 -15.40 -3.43
C THR A 61 14.72 -15.94 -2.03
N GLY A 62 13.83 -16.78 -1.50
CA GLY A 62 13.94 -17.38 -0.16
C GLY A 62 13.27 -16.59 0.97
N GLU A 63 12.75 -15.39 0.70
CA GLU A 63 11.97 -14.62 1.67
C GLU A 63 10.46 -14.92 1.55
N LYS A 64 9.73 -14.75 2.65
CA LYS A 64 8.27 -14.87 2.65
C LYS A 64 7.65 -13.56 2.19
N ALA A 65 6.53 -13.64 1.48
CA ALA A 65 5.74 -12.47 1.15
C ALA A 65 5.27 -11.74 2.43
N PRO A 66 5.19 -10.41 2.41
CA PRO A 66 4.69 -9.64 3.54
C PRO A 66 3.27 -10.05 3.90
N ILE A 67 3.00 -10.20 5.19
CA ILE A 67 1.64 -10.40 5.69
C ILE A 67 1.02 -9.04 6.01
N ARG A 68 -0.22 -8.86 5.57
CA ARG A 68 -1.09 -7.71 5.84
C ARG A 68 -2.39 -8.22 6.43
N TYR A 69 -3.11 -7.35 7.13
CA TYR A 69 -4.39 -7.68 7.74
C TYR A 69 -5.46 -6.80 7.11
N ILE A 70 -6.52 -7.43 6.61
CA ILE A 70 -7.69 -6.76 6.03
C ILE A 70 -8.89 -7.22 6.82
N ASP A 71 -9.75 -6.27 7.16
CA ASP A 71 -11.04 -6.61 7.76
C ASP A 71 -11.93 -7.24 6.68
N PRO A 72 -12.34 -8.52 6.80
CA PRO A 72 -13.23 -9.16 5.84
C PRO A 72 -14.57 -8.43 5.65
N GLN A 73 -14.96 -7.56 6.58
CA GLN A 73 -16.22 -6.82 6.54
C GLN A 73 -16.22 -5.67 5.53
N THR A 74 -15.07 -5.19 5.04
CA THR A 74 -15.05 -4.17 3.97
C THR A 74 -15.52 -4.74 2.63
N GLY A 75 -15.64 -6.08 2.49
CA GLY A 75 -16.07 -6.81 1.29
C GLY A 75 -15.08 -6.74 0.12
N SER A 76 -14.28 -5.69 0.05
CA SER A 76 -13.16 -5.52 -0.88
C SER A 76 -12.12 -4.60 -0.27
N PHE A 77 -10.91 -4.62 -0.83
CA PHE A 77 -9.85 -3.67 -0.52
C PHE A 77 -9.18 -3.23 -1.82
N THR A 78 -8.57 -2.04 -1.79
CA THR A 78 -7.90 -1.45 -2.94
C THR A 78 -6.39 -1.46 -2.73
N ILE A 79 -5.66 -1.82 -3.79
CA ILE A 79 -4.21 -1.71 -3.88
C ILE A 79 -3.88 -0.64 -4.89
N GLU A 80 -2.95 0.25 -4.56
CA GLU A 80 -2.39 1.21 -5.48
C GLU A 80 -1.13 0.64 -6.15
N LEU A 81 -1.06 0.77 -7.47
CA LEU A 81 0.15 0.49 -8.26
C LEU A 81 0.64 1.78 -8.90
N HIS A 82 1.95 2.03 -8.81
CA HIS A 82 2.56 3.25 -9.30
C HIS A 82 3.73 3.00 -10.24
N ASN A 83 4.01 4.01 -11.07
CA ASN A 83 5.21 4.05 -11.90
C ASN A 83 6.35 4.91 -11.30
N PHE A 84 6.28 5.24 -10.01
CA PHE A 84 7.20 6.17 -9.35
C PHE A 84 7.59 5.70 -7.95
N ALA A 85 8.78 6.07 -7.50
CA ALA A 85 9.21 5.88 -6.11
C ALA A 85 8.97 7.14 -5.26
N ASP A 86 9.02 8.34 -5.86
CA ASP A 86 8.71 9.61 -5.21
C ASP A 86 8.40 10.73 -6.24
N SER A 87 8.52 12.00 -5.85
CA SER A 87 8.27 13.17 -6.71
C SER A 87 9.24 13.35 -7.87
N LYS A 88 10.43 12.75 -7.83
CA LYS A 88 11.48 12.95 -8.83
C LYS A 88 11.86 11.66 -9.56
N ARG A 89 11.52 10.50 -9.00
CA ARG A 89 11.84 9.18 -9.53
C ARG A 89 10.62 8.54 -10.17
N ILE A 90 10.49 8.69 -11.50
CA ILE A 90 9.36 8.24 -12.32
C ILE A 90 9.90 7.41 -13.49
N THR A 91 9.20 6.33 -13.84
CA THR A 91 9.53 5.53 -15.02
C THR A 91 9.15 6.26 -16.29
N GLU A 92 10.11 6.46 -17.20
CA GLU A 92 9.87 7.18 -18.46
C GLU A 92 8.99 6.40 -19.45
N LYS A 93 9.14 5.07 -19.47
CA LYS A 93 8.37 4.18 -20.34
C LYS A 93 7.07 3.76 -19.68
N ASP A 94 6.07 3.50 -20.52
CA ASP A 94 4.82 2.88 -20.08
C ASP A 94 5.09 1.51 -19.45
N ILE A 95 4.44 1.23 -18.33
CA ILE A 95 4.51 -0.08 -17.66
C ILE A 95 3.20 -0.82 -17.92
N THR A 96 3.27 -1.98 -18.57
CA THR A 96 2.13 -2.90 -18.65
C THR A 96 2.24 -3.92 -17.53
N TYR A 97 1.11 -4.32 -16.94
CA TYR A 97 1.09 -5.26 -15.82
C TYR A 97 -0.14 -6.16 -15.84
N GLU A 98 -0.03 -7.26 -15.11
CA GLU A 98 -1.10 -8.20 -14.78
C GLU A 98 -1.16 -8.42 -13.26
N VAL A 99 -2.36 -8.70 -12.75
CA VAL A 99 -2.61 -9.01 -11.34
C VAL A 99 -3.23 -10.40 -11.25
N THR A 100 -2.65 -11.23 -10.39
CA THR A 100 -3.14 -12.57 -10.08
C THR A 100 -3.47 -12.67 -8.60
N VAL A 101 -4.60 -13.31 -8.28
CA VAL A 101 -5.10 -13.45 -6.91
C VAL A 101 -5.43 -14.90 -6.60
N THR A 102 -5.01 -15.36 -5.43
CA THR A 102 -5.43 -16.64 -4.85
C THR A 102 -6.29 -16.35 -3.63
N GLY A 103 -7.44 -17.01 -3.49
CA GLY A 103 -8.35 -16.79 -2.35
C GLY A 103 -9.32 -15.60 -2.53
N GLY A 104 -9.37 -15.00 -3.71
CA GLY A 104 -10.28 -13.91 -4.05
C GLY A 104 -10.36 -13.64 -5.55
N THR A 105 -10.99 -12.54 -5.95
CA THR A 105 -11.11 -12.08 -7.33
C THR A 105 -10.55 -10.66 -7.49
N VAL A 106 -9.96 -10.39 -8.64
CA VAL A 106 -9.68 -9.01 -9.08
C VAL A 106 -10.93 -8.50 -9.77
N ASN A 107 -11.54 -7.44 -9.25
CA ASN A 107 -12.78 -6.92 -9.81
C ASN A 107 -12.49 -5.96 -10.96
N ASP A 108 -11.49 -5.09 -10.81
CA ASP A 108 -11.04 -4.15 -11.83
C ASP A 108 -9.72 -3.48 -11.42
N PRO A 109 -8.75 -3.27 -12.32
CA PRO A 109 -8.47 -4.03 -13.54
C PRO A 109 -7.53 -5.23 -13.27
N GLN A 110 -7.77 -6.38 -13.89
CA GLN A 110 -6.86 -7.54 -13.82
C GLN A 110 -5.55 -7.31 -14.62
N THR A 111 -5.61 -6.49 -15.66
CA THR A 111 -4.44 -6.07 -16.44
C THR A 111 -4.51 -4.57 -16.68
N GLY A 112 -3.39 -3.88 -16.68
CA GLY A 112 -3.40 -2.44 -16.89
C GLY A 112 -2.11 -1.87 -17.42
N LYS A 113 -2.13 -0.54 -17.53
CA LYS A 113 -1.02 0.25 -18.04
C LYS A 113 -0.83 1.48 -17.17
N LEU A 114 0.39 1.69 -16.68
CA LEU A 114 0.81 2.92 -16.03
C LEU A 114 1.53 3.77 -17.08
N ILE A 115 1.04 4.99 -17.34
CA ILE A 115 1.60 5.88 -18.35
C ILE A 115 2.95 6.41 -17.88
N GLY A 116 3.98 6.23 -18.71
CA GLY A 116 5.34 6.68 -18.45
C GLY A 116 5.52 8.19 -18.58
N SER A 117 6.66 8.70 -18.13
CA SER A 117 7.04 10.13 -18.21
C SER A 117 6.15 11.09 -17.40
N GLN A 118 5.15 10.58 -16.71
CA GLN A 118 4.30 11.29 -15.76
C GLN A 118 4.02 10.37 -14.56
N LYS A 119 3.64 10.95 -13.42
CA LYS A 119 3.15 10.13 -12.30
C LYS A 119 1.82 9.51 -12.67
N THR A 120 1.77 8.19 -12.60
CA THR A 120 0.54 7.43 -12.80
C THR A 120 0.33 6.47 -11.64
N THR A 121 -0.90 6.44 -11.15
CA THR A 121 -1.39 5.48 -10.15
C THR A 121 -2.61 4.78 -10.73
N ASN A 122 -2.63 3.46 -10.66
CA ASN A 122 -3.84 2.67 -10.91
C ASN A 122 -4.32 2.04 -9.60
N PHE A 123 -5.63 1.95 -9.45
CA PHE A 123 -6.29 1.36 -8.28
C PHE A 123 -6.81 -0.02 -8.67
N ILE A 124 -6.42 -1.05 -7.92
CA ILE A 124 -6.82 -2.43 -8.15
C ILE A 124 -7.75 -2.85 -7.00
N THR A 125 -8.99 -3.22 -7.31
CA THR A 125 -9.94 -3.68 -6.30
C THR A 125 -9.95 -5.20 -6.20
N ILE A 126 -9.68 -5.72 -5.01
CA ILE A 126 -9.67 -7.15 -4.69
C ILE A 126 -10.86 -7.47 -3.78
N THR A 127 -11.65 -8.47 -4.16
CA THR A 127 -12.69 -9.05 -3.30
C THR A 127 -12.25 -10.43 -2.82
N PRO A 128 -12.08 -10.63 -1.51
CA PRO A 128 -11.87 -11.97 -0.96
C PRO A 128 -13.02 -12.91 -1.29
N ALA A 129 -12.72 -14.18 -1.55
CA ALA A 129 -13.75 -15.19 -1.74
C ALA A 129 -14.38 -15.57 -0.39
N SER A 130 -15.68 -15.86 -0.39
CA SER A 130 -16.39 -16.28 0.83
C SER A 130 -15.76 -17.54 1.43
N GLY A 131 -15.58 -17.55 2.77
CA GLY A 131 -15.01 -18.68 3.50
C GLY A 131 -13.50 -18.87 3.32
N LYS A 132 -12.78 -17.85 2.83
CA LYS A 132 -11.32 -17.80 2.86
C LYS A 132 -10.85 -16.95 4.03
N ASP A 133 -9.76 -17.39 4.68
CA ASP A 133 -9.15 -16.67 5.80
C ASP A 133 -7.93 -15.86 5.33
N GLN A 134 -7.53 -16.02 4.06
CA GLN A 134 -6.36 -15.38 3.46
C GLN A 134 -6.57 -15.16 1.96
N VAL A 135 -6.06 -14.04 1.45
CA VAL A 135 -5.96 -13.71 0.03
C VAL A 135 -4.50 -13.41 -0.31
N GLU A 136 -3.96 -14.03 -1.34
CA GLU A 136 -2.62 -13.71 -1.86
C GLU A 136 -2.75 -12.92 -3.15
N VAL A 137 -2.03 -11.81 -3.25
CA VAL A 137 -2.04 -10.96 -4.45
C VAL A 137 -0.61 -10.85 -4.99
N THR A 138 -0.47 -11.05 -6.29
CA THR A 138 0.76 -10.80 -7.04
C THR A 138 0.46 -9.85 -8.19
N ALA A 139 1.19 -8.74 -8.26
CA ALA A 139 1.21 -7.85 -9.41
C ALA A 139 2.53 -8.04 -10.16
N THR A 140 2.45 -8.27 -11.47
CA THR A 140 3.60 -8.55 -12.33
C THR A 140 3.64 -7.56 -13.46
N SER A 141 4.73 -6.80 -13.60
CA SER A 141 4.96 -6.00 -14.80
C SER A 141 5.36 -6.90 -15.97
N THR A 142 4.71 -6.74 -17.12
CA THR A 142 4.91 -7.56 -18.33
C THR A 142 5.80 -6.85 -19.37
N ALA A 143 5.86 -5.51 -19.34
CA ALA A 143 6.78 -4.71 -20.16
C ALA A 143 6.97 -3.32 -19.52
N PRO A 144 8.12 -2.64 -19.74
CA PRO A 144 9.29 -3.07 -20.52
C PRO A 144 10.19 -4.08 -19.80
N TYR A 145 10.08 -4.17 -18.47
CA TYR A 145 10.84 -5.09 -17.63
C TYR A 145 9.90 -5.89 -16.75
N LYS A 146 10.31 -7.11 -16.40
CA LYS A 146 9.56 -7.97 -15.49
C LYS A 146 9.96 -7.70 -14.04
N LYS A 147 8.97 -7.38 -13.21
CA LYS A 147 9.08 -7.23 -11.76
C LYS A 147 7.81 -7.75 -11.11
N GLU A 148 7.96 -8.45 -9.98
CA GLU A 148 6.84 -8.99 -9.21
C GLU A 148 6.77 -8.31 -7.85
N LEU A 149 5.56 -7.89 -7.46
CA LEU A 149 5.23 -7.38 -6.13
C LEU A 149 4.17 -8.31 -5.52
N LYS A 150 4.35 -8.69 -4.27
CA LYS A 150 3.51 -9.71 -3.60
C LYS A 150 3.13 -9.28 -2.18
N ALA A 151 1.97 -9.73 -1.74
CA ALA A 151 1.56 -9.72 -0.33
C ALA A 151 0.52 -10.82 -0.05
N SER A 152 0.45 -11.23 1.21
CA SER A 152 -0.58 -12.11 1.75
C SER A 152 -1.46 -11.32 2.72
N PHE A 153 -2.75 -11.22 2.43
CA PHE A 153 -3.74 -10.52 3.24
C PHE A 153 -4.51 -11.53 4.09
N GLN A 154 -4.29 -11.51 5.40
CA GLN A 154 -5.05 -12.28 6.37
C GLN A 154 -6.39 -11.58 6.63
N LEU A 155 -7.47 -12.32 6.45
CA LEU A 155 -8.82 -11.90 6.77
C LEU A 155 -9.11 -12.23 8.24
N THR A 156 -8.60 -11.37 9.12
CA THR A 156 -8.95 -11.42 10.55
C THR A 156 -10.10 -10.46 10.79
N GLY A 157 -11.15 -10.92 11.46
CA GLY A 157 -12.30 -10.07 11.81
C GLY A 157 -11.89 -8.77 12.49
N GLY A 158 -12.48 -7.66 12.06
CA GLY A 158 -12.40 -6.38 12.78
C GLY A 158 -13.02 -6.44 14.17
N ASN A 159 -13.41 -5.29 14.72
CA ASN A 159 -14.09 -5.30 16.01
C ASN A 159 -15.46 -6.01 15.88
N GLN A 160 -15.85 -6.80 16.87
CA GLN A 160 -17.07 -7.61 16.87
C GLN A 160 -17.76 -7.55 18.22
N TYR A 161 -19.08 -7.61 18.26
CA TYR A 161 -19.84 -7.69 19.50
C TYR A 161 -20.90 -8.78 19.46
N GLN A 162 -21.23 -9.31 20.63
CA GLN A 162 -22.39 -10.19 20.83
C GLN A 162 -23.14 -9.72 22.06
N VAL A 163 -24.43 -10.04 22.12
CA VAL A 163 -25.23 -9.77 23.31
C VAL A 163 -25.86 -11.06 23.77
N ASP A 164 -25.53 -11.46 24.99
CA ASP A 164 -26.20 -12.54 25.69
C ASP A 164 -27.34 -11.95 26.51
N ASP A 165 -28.56 -12.37 26.17
CA ASP A 165 -29.76 -11.98 26.87
C ASP A 165 -30.74 -13.14 26.95
N THR A 166 -31.46 -13.20 28.06
CA THR A 166 -32.51 -14.19 28.33
C THR A 166 -33.83 -13.45 28.58
N ALA A 167 -34.89 -13.88 27.90
CA ALA A 167 -36.23 -13.33 28.10
C ALA A 167 -36.64 -13.44 29.59
N GLY A 168 -37.15 -12.36 30.16
CA GLY A 168 -37.47 -12.26 31.59
C GLY A 168 -36.33 -11.73 32.47
N SER A 169 -35.10 -11.63 31.95
CA SER A 169 -33.97 -11.02 32.66
C SER A 169 -34.09 -9.49 32.70
N THR A 170 -33.66 -8.87 33.80
CA THR A 170 -33.46 -7.42 33.93
C THR A 170 -32.07 -6.96 33.46
N ALA A 171 -31.22 -7.88 33.03
CA ALA A 171 -29.88 -7.59 32.56
C ALA A 171 -29.51 -8.41 31.31
N ALA A 172 -28.71 -7.82 30.44
CA ALA A 172 -28.05 -8.45 29.31
C ALA A 172 -26.53 -8.18 29.40
N VAL A 173 -25.72 -9.02 28.75
CA VAL A 173 -24.26 -8.84 28.70
C VAL A 173 -23.85 -8.56 27.27
N LEU A 174 -23.28 -7.39 27.03
CA LEU A 174 -22.60 -7.03 25.79
C LEU A 174 -21.15 -7.47 25.88
N THR A 175 -20.71 -8.38 25.01
CA THR A 175 -19.31 -8.77 24.87
C THR A 175 -18.76 -8.18 23.59
N MET A 176 -17.62 -7.51 23.67
CA MET A 176 -16.95 -6.82 22.56
C MET A 176 -15.55 -7.39 22.39
N THR A 177 -15.20 -7.82 21.19
CA THR A 177 -13.83 -8.15 20.78
C THR A 177 -13.30 -6.97 19.98
N CYS A 178 -12.28 -6.29 20.52
CA CYS A 178 -11.62 -5.17 19.87
C CYS A 178 -10.23 -5.60 19.38
N THR A 179 -9.91 -5.37 18.12
CA THR A 179 -8.67 -5.86 17.48
C THR A 179 -7.66 -4.75 17.17
N LYS A 180 -8.08 -3.48 17.23
CA LYS A 180 -7.21 -2.32 17.02
C LYS A 180 -6.41 -1.97 18.27
N GLU A 181 -5.16 -1.55 18.08
CA GLU A 181 -4.29 -1.01 19.14
C GLU A 181 -4.67 0.44 19.48
N GLY A 182 -4.43 0.85 20.72
CA GLY A 182 -4.66 2.22 21.21
C GLY A 182 -6.09 2.51 21.68
N THR A 183 -6.30 3.74 22.15
CA THR A 183 -7.58 4.17 22.74
C THR A 183 -8.69 4.28 21.69
N GLN A 184 -9.78 3.56 21.91
CA GLN A 184 -10.99 3.57 21.08
C GLN A 184 -12.19 3.98 21.92
N ALA A 185 -12.95 4.96 21.43
CA ALA A 185 -14.24 5.33 21.97
C ALA A 185 -15.35 4.68 21.13
N ILE A 186 -16.10 3.76 21.74
CA ILE A 186 -17.17 3.00 21.08
C ILE A 186 -18.51 3.63 21.46
N THR A 187 -19.21 4.20 20.49
CA THR A 187 -20.56 4.76 20.67
C THR A 187 -21.57 3.63 20.79
N LEU A 188 -22.41 3.66 21.83
CA LEU A 188 -23.48 2.68 22.05
C LEU A 188 -24.84 3.31 21.78
N LYS A 189 -25.52 2.85 20.73
CA LYS A 189 -26.92 3.15 20.46
C LYS A 189 -27.79 2.06 21.07
N LEU A 190 -28.27 2.34 22.27
CA LEU A 190 -29.10 1.43 23.05
C LEU A 190 -30.59 1.67 22.74
N PRO A 191 -31.42 0.62 22.73
CA PRO A 191 -32.87 0.78 22.70
C PRO A 191 -33.40 1.60 23.87
N GLU A 192 -34.63 2.12 23.74
CA GLU A 192 -35.32 2.72 24.86
C GLU A 192 -35.36 1.78 26.07
N ASN A 193 -35.23 2.37 27.27
CA ASN A 193 -35.27 1.66 28.55
C ASN A 193 -34.12 0.66 28.81
N VAL A 194 -33.06 0.74 28.02
CA VAL A 194 -31.79 0.01 28.24
C VAL A 194 -30.71 1.02 28.58
N VAL A 195 -29.97 0.78 29.66
CA VAL A 195 -28.85 1.61 30.09
C VAL A 195 -27.64 0.73 30.42
N PRO A 196 -26.41 1.18 30.18
CA PRO A 196 -25.25 0.45 30.66
C PRO A 196 -25.13 0.57 32.18
N ASP A 197 -24.41 -0.37 32.81
CA ASP A 197 -24.06 -0.27 34.22
C ASP A 197 -23.26 1.01 34.49
N ALA A 198 -23.85 1.92 35.26
CA ALA A 198 -23.26 3.23 35.58
C ALA A 198 -22.03 3.13 36.51
N THR A 199 -21.76 1.97 37.10
CA THR A 199 -20.57 1.73 37.91
C THR A 199 -19.35 1.37 37.08
N ASP A 200 -19.52 1.06 35.79
CA ASP A 200 -18.41 0.78 34.89
C ASP A 200 -17.70 2.08 34.51
N SER A 201 -16.46 2.23 34.99
CA SER A 201 -15.65 3.44 34.77
C SER A 201 -15.27 3.69 33.31
N ARG A 202 -15.45 2.69 32.43
CA ARG A 202 -15.21 2.79 30.98
C ARG A 202 -16.39 3.44 30.26
N VAL A 203 -17.54 3.56 30.92
CA VAL A 203 -18.76 4.14 30.35
C VAL A 203 -18.84 5.63 30.68
N THR A 204 -19.09 6.44 29.65
CA THR A 204 -19.43 7.85 29.79
C THR A 204 -20.72 8.15 29.02
N LYS A 205 -21.38 9.26 29.35
CA LYS A 205 -22.58 9.72 28.65
C LYS A 205 -22.39 11.16 28.13
N PRO A 206 -21.64 11.35 27.04
CA PRO A 206 -21.55 12.65 26.38
C PRO A 206 -22.87 12.98 25.68
N GLY A 207 -23.63 13.91 26.23
CA GLY A 207 -24.96 14.27 25.72
C GLY A 207 -25.96 13.12 25.89
N ASP A 208 -26.59 12.70 24.79
CA ASP A 208 -27.64 11.67 24.82
C ASP A 208 -27.15 10.26 24.48
N SER A 209 -25.90 10.10 24.05
CA SER A 209 -25.32 8.80 23.69
C SER A 209 -24.40 8.26 24.78
N TYR A 210 -24.34 6.94 24.92
CA TYR A 210 -23.34 6.28 25.76
C TYR A 210 -22.07 6.02 24.95
N GLN A 211 -20.91 6.17 25.59
CA GLN A 211 -19.62 5.76 25.03
C GLN A 211 -18.93 4.80 25.97
N PHE A 212 -18.36 3.74 25.40
CA PHE A 212 -17.51 2.79 26.10
C PHE A 212 -16.08 2.90 25.57
N THR A 213 -15.13 3.20 26.45
CA THR A 213 -13.74 3.42 26.07
C THR A 213 -12.87 2.21 26.39
N VAL A 214 -12.10 1.74 25.42
CA VAL A 214 -11.08 0.71 25.59
C VAL A 214 -9.70 1.30 25.24
N THR A 215 -8.66 0.89 25.96
CA THR A 215 -7.29 1.40 25.78
C THR A 215 -6.36 0.44 25.06
N GLU A 216 -6.80 -0.81 24.91
CA GLU A 216 -6.04 -1.90 24.32
C GLU A 216 -6.96 -2.82 23.51
N LYS A 217 -6.37 -3.65 22.65
CA LYS A 217 -7.08 -4.75 22.03
C LYS A 217 -7.41 -5.83 23.07
N GLY A 218 -8.53 -6.51 22.90
CA GLY A 218 -8.94 -7.55 23.83
C GLY A 218 -10.43 -7.86 23.76
N VAL A 219 -10.87 -8.69 24.70
CA VAL A 219 -12.29 -9.01 24.89
C VAL A 219 -12.78 -8.27 26.13
N PHE A 220 -13.85 -7.51 25.97
CA PHE A 220 -14.45 -6.67 27.01
C PHE A 220 -15.91 -7.06 27.19
N SER A 221 -16.41 -6.92 28.41
CA SER A 221 -17.82 -7.09 28.73
C SER A 221 -18.38 -5.83 29.37
N LEU A 222 -19.63 -5.52 29.03
CA LEU A 222 -20.43 -4.47 29.63
C LEU A 222 -21.81 -5.02 29.99
N VAL A 223 -22.24 -4.81 31.23
CA VAL A 223 -23.60 -5.17 31.65
C VAL A 223 -24.56 -4.07 31.21
N LEU A 224 -25.68 -4.50 30.62
CA LEU A 224 -26.78 -3.65 30.18
C LEU A 224 -27.99 -3.93 31.07
N LEU A 225 -28.50 -2.91 31.73
CA LEU A 225 -29.67 -2.97 32.59
C LEU A 225 -30.92 -2.62 31.77
N LYS A 226 -31.92 -3.49 31.85
CA LYS A 226 -33.20 -3.37 31.14
C LYS A 226 -34.31 -3.08 32.15
N LYS A 227 -35.11 -2.04 31.88
CA LYS A 227 -36.34 -1.79 32.66
C LYS A 227 -37.49 -2.71 32.25
N GLU A 228 -37.54 -3.12 30.99
CA GLU A 228 -38.54 -4.02 30.42
C GLU A 228 -37.96 -5.42 30.25
N THR A 229 -38.49 -6.41 30.97
CA THR A 229 -37.93 -7.77 31.00
C THR A 229 -38.33 -8.62 29.79
N LYS A 230 -39.38 -8.22 29.05
CA LYS A 230 -39.79 -8.88 27.80
C LYS A 230 -38.91 -8.53 26.61
N GLN A 231 -38.13 -7.45 26.71
CA GLN A 231 -37.19 -7.06 25.67
C GLN A 231 -36.03 -8.07 25.62
N ASN A 232 -35.79 -8.62 24.44
CA ASN A 232 -34.66 -9.51 24.17
C ASN A 232 -33.65 -8.77 23.29
N LEU A 233 -32.46 -8.55 23.83
CA LEU A 233 -31.34 -7.88 23.17
C LEU A 233 -30.37 -8.87 22.50
N LYS A 234 -30.66 -10.18 22.52
CA LYS A 234 -29.74 -11.20 22.03
C LYS A 234 -29.30 -10.91 20.59
N LYS A 235 -27.98 -10.93 20.39
CA LYS A 235 -27.33 -10.74 19.09
C LYS A 235 -26.19 -11.75 18.97
N GLU A 236 -26.16 -12.46 17.85
CA GLU A 236 -25.06 -13.36 17.53
C GLU A 236 -24.03 -12.59 16.70
N LEU A 237 -22.85 -12.39 17.29
CA LEU A 237 -21.60 -11.93 16.69
C LEU A 237 -21.77 -10.97 15.48
N VAL A 238 -21.90 -9.69 15.80
CA VAL A 238 -22.15 -8.58 14.86
C VAL A 238 -20.89 -7.71 14.75
N PRO A 239 -20.43 -7.36 13.53
CA PRO A 239 -19.27 -6.50 13.34
C PRO A 239 -19.57 -5.04 13.73
N PHE A 240 -18.53 -4.30 14.13
CA PHE A 240 -18.62 -2.85 14.33
C PHE A 240 -17.27 -2.17 14.07
N GLU A 241 -17.31 -0.86 13.78
CA GLU A 241 -16.09 -0.04 13.71
C GLU A 241 -15.91 0.72 15.03
N ASN A 242 -16.71 1.78 15.20
CA ASN A 242 -16.66 2.70 16.35
C ASN A 242 -18.05 2.86 16.99
N GLU A 243 -19.06 2.16 16.48
CA GLU A 243 -20.45 2.30 16.90
C GLU A 243 -21.14 0.93 16.94
N ILE A 244 -21.78 0.64 18.06
CA ILE A 244 -22.62 -0.55 18.27
C ILE A 244 -24.06 -0.07 18.29
N ASP A 245 -24.83 -0.43 17.26
CA ASP A 245 -26.26 -0.15 17.18
C ASP A 245 -27.09 -1.39 17.52
N MET A 246 -27.78 -1.32 18.67
CA MET A 246 -28.66 -2.38 19.16
C MET A 246 -30.13 -1.99 19.06
N THR A 247 -30.47 -0.87 18.43
CA THR A 247 -31.85 -0.41 18.23
C THR A 247 -32.58 -1.20 17.14
N ALA A 248 -31.83 -1.79 16.21
CA ALA A 248 -32.38 -2.66 15.18
C ALA A 248 -32.88 -3.99 15.77
N LYS A 249 -34.14 -4.36 15.49
CA LYS A 249 -34.70 -5.67 15.87
C LYS A 249 -33.83 -6.79 15.31
N ALA A 250 -33.60 -7.85 16.09
CA ALA A 250 -33.06 -9.09 15.55
C ALA A 250 -34.05 -9.63 14.50
N THR A 251 -33.58 -9.87 13.28
CA THR A 251 -34.30 -10.62 12.25
C THR A 251 -34.43 -12.08 12.65
#